data_AF-A0A562Y7J4-F1
#
_entry.id   AF-A0A562Y7J4-F1
#
_cell.length_a   1.000
_cell.length_b   1.000
_cell.length_c   1.000
_cell.angle_alpha   90.00
_cell.angle_beta   90.00
_cell.angle_gamma   90.00
#
_symmetry.space_group_name_H-M   'P 1'
#
loop_
_entity.id
_entity.type
_entity.pdbx_description
1 polymer ?
#
loop_
_entity_poly.entity_id
_entity_poly.type
_entity_poly.pdbx_seq_one_letter_code
_entity_poly.pdbx_strand_id
1 'polypeptide(L)' 'MNNNIKQIIKSSLIGGFIFASIMAVDNYYGGQEFEIWKFLKNILIFGIVTGLLNNYNQKQLKKENKN' A
#
# COMPACT_ATOMS: atom_id res chain seq x y z
N MET A 1 -11.52 6.03 15.84
CA MET A 1 -10.26 5.66 15.13
C MET A 1 -9.33 6.86 15.18
N ASN A 2 -8.06 6.70 15.57
CA ASN A 2 -7.08 7.79 15.64
C ASN A 2 -6.88 8.41 14.24
N ASN A 3 -6.78 9.74 14.14
CA ASN A 3 -6.58 10.46 12.87
C ASN A 3 -5.34 9.95 12.10
N ASN A 4 -4.27 9.59 12.80
CA ASN A 4 -3.07 9.02 12.20
C ASN A 4 -3.35 7.65 11.55
N ILE A 5 -4.11 6.79 12.23
CA ILE A 5 -4.49 5.47 11.71
C ILE A 5 -5.38 5.62 10.47
N LYS A 6 -6.32 6.57 10.48
CA LYS A 6 -7.17 6.87 9.32
C LYS A 6 -6.36 7.33 8.11
N GLN A 7 -5.33 8.14 8.33
CA GLN A 7 -4.45 8.65 7.28
C GLN A 7 -3.56 7.54 6.72
N ILE A 8 -3.00 6.68 7.58
CA ILE A 8 -2.20 5.51 7.19
C ILE A 8 -3.05 4.56 6.32
N ILE A 9 -4.27 4.24 6.75
CA ILE A 9 -5.19 3.38 5.98
C ILE A 9 -5.49 3.99 4.61
N LYS A 10 -5.78 5.30 4.54
CA LYS A 10 -6.01 5.99 3.25
C LYS A 10 -4.78 5.93 2.35
N SER A 11 -3.58 6.23 2.87
CA SER A 11 -2.36 6.20 2.07
C SER A 11 -2.02 4.79 1.57
N SER A 12 -2.23 3.76 2.40
CA SER A 12 -2.00 2.37 2.03
C SER A 12 -2.99 1.88 0.97
N LEU A 13 -4.26 2.28 1.08
CA LEU A 13 -5.29 1.98 0.07
C LEU A 13 -4.99 2.65 -1.27
N ILE A 14 -4.64 3.94 -1.27
CA ILE A 14 -4.31 4.67 -2.50
C ILE A 14 -3.06 4.09 -3.14
N GLY A 15 -2.01 3.83 -2.36
CA GLY A 15 -0.77 3.22 -2.86
C GLY A 15 -0.99 1.82 -3.43
N GLY A 16 -1.77 0.99 -2.73
CA GLY A 16 -2.16 -0.34 -3.21
C GLY A 16 -2.94 -0.26 -4.52
N PHE A 17 -3.91 0.66 -4.63
CA PHE A 17 -4.70 0.85 -5.84
C PHE A 17 -3.83 1.26 -7.03
N ILE A 18 -2.95 2.24 -6.88
CA ILE A 18 -2.03 2.69 -7.95
C ILE A 18 -1.15 1.52 -8.41
N PHE A 19 -0.52 0.80 -7.48
CA PHE A 19 0.34 -0.33 -7.79
C PHE A 19 -0.41 -1.43 -8.56
N ALA A 20 -1.62 -1.76 -8.11
CA ALA A 20 -2.43 -2.77 -8.75
C ALA A 20 -2.93 -2.33 -10.12
N SER A 21 -3.27 -1.05 -10.31
CA SER A 21 -3.61 -0.48 -11.62
C SER A 21 -2.43 -0.57 -12.59
N ILE A 22 -1.21 -0.25 -12.15
CA ILE A 22 0.00 -0.40 -12.98
C ILE A 22 0.18 -1.85 -13.39
N MET A 23 0.05 -2.79 -12.45
CA MET A 23 0.17 -4.22 -12.77
C MET A 23 -0.94 -4.73 -13.69
N ALA A 24 -2.16 -4.19 -13.58
CA ALA A 24 -3.25 -4.53 -14.48
C ALA A 24 -2.99 -4.04 -15.91
N VAL A 25 -2.45 -2.83 -16.05
CA VAL A 25 -2.03 -2.28 -17.35
C VAL A 25 -0.89 -3.10 -17.95
N ASP A 26 0.12 -3.45 -17.16
CA ASP A 26 1.25 -4.28 -17.59
C ASP A 26 0.80 -5.68 -18.07
N ASN A 27 -0.10 -6.33 -17.31
CA ASN A 27 -0.68 -7.61 -17.73
C ASN A 27 -1.47 -7.50 -19.05
N TYR A 28 -2.22 -6.41 -19.27
CA TYR A 28 -2.95 -6.18 -20.51
C TYR A 28 -2.02 -6.08 -21.72
N TYR A 29 -0.93 -5.32 -21.61
CA TYR A 29 0.09 -5.24 -22.68
C TYR A 29 0.89 -6.53 -22.85
N GLY A 30 1.07 -7.30 -21.76
CA GLY A 30 1.74 -8.61 -21.77
C GLY A 30 0.87 -9.76 -22.29
N GLY A 31 -0.38 -9.52 -22.69
CA GLY A 31 -1.31 -10.54 -23.16
C GLY A 31 -1.77 -11.52 -22.07
N GLN A 32 -1.56 -11.18 -20.80
CA GLN A 32 -2.04 -11.97 -19.67
C GLN A 32 -3.48 -11.62 -19.35
N GLU A 33 -4.31 -12.64 -19.09
CA GLU A 33 -5.69 -12.42 -18.66
C GLU A 33 -5.74 -11.69 -17.32
N PHE A 34 -6.69 -10.76 -17.21
CA PHE A 34 -6.89 -10.01 -15.98
C PHE A 34 -7.52 -10.90 -14.90
N GLU A 35 -6.72 -11.27 -13.90
CA GLU A 35 -7.20 -11.99 -12.73
C GLU A 35 -7.48 -11.04 -11.56
N ILE A 36 -8.76 -10.88 -11.21
CA ILE A 36 -9.21 -10.03 -10.08
C ILE A 36 -8.55 -10.45 -8.75
N TRP A 37 -8.28 -11.75 -8.58
CA TRP A 37 -7.65 -12.31 -7.38
C TRP A 37 -6.18 -11.91 -7.26
N LYS A 38 -5.45 -11.83 -8.39
CA LYS A 38 -4.06 -11.36 -8.44
C LYS A 38 -4.00 -9.88 -8.11
N PHE A 39 -4.93 -9.10 -8.64
CA PHE A 39 -5.10 -7.68 -8.32
C PHE A 39 -5.37 -7.44 -6.83
N LEU A 40 -6.34 -8.16 -6.24
CA LEU A 40 -6.66 -8.07 -4.81
C LEU A 40 -5.48 -8.46 -3.92
N LYS A 41 -4.76 -9.54 -4.26
CA LYS A 41 -3.54 -9.95 -3.52
C LYS A 41 -2.48 -8.85 -3.54
N ASN A 42 -2.25 -8.22 -4.68
CA ASN A 42 -1.28 -7.14 -4.81
C ASN A 42 -1.66 -5.92 -3.97
N ILE A 43 -2.93 -5.50 -3.98
CA ILE A 43 -3.42 -4.41 -3.11
C ILE A 43 -3.22 -4.76 -1.64
N LEU A 44 -3.56 -5.98 -1.23
CA LEU A 44 -3.49 -6.43 0.16
C LEU A 44 -2.04 -6.47 0.66
N ILE A 45 -1.16 -7.14 -0.07
CA ILE A 45 0.26 -7.29 0.30
C ILE A 45 0.92 -5.91 0.32
N PHE A 46 0.75 -5.13 -0.74
CA PHE A 46 1.38 -3.81 -0.83
C PHE A 46 0.84 -2.85 0.23
N GLY A 47 -0.47 -2.84 0.44
CA GLY A 47 -1.12 -2.03 1.47
C GLY A 47 -0.65 -2.39 2.89
N ILE A 48 -0.52 -3.68 3.21
CA ILE A 48 -0.03 -4.14 4.51
C ILE A 48 1.44 -3.73 4.69
N VAL A 49 2.30 -4.04 3.72
CA VAL A 49 3.74 -3.76 3.82
C VAL A 49 4.01 -2.27 3.97
N THR A 50 3.39 -1.44 3.13
CA THR A 50 3.54 0.02 3.20
C THR A 50 2.93 0.60 4.48
N GLY A 51 1.82 0.06 4.95
CA GLY A 51 1.20 0.47 6.22
C GLY A 51 2.09 0.16 7.43
N LEU A 52 2.72 -1.03 7.45
CA LEU A 52 3.67 -1.43 8.49
C LEU A 52 4.94 -0.58 8.45
N LEU A 53 5.52 -0.36 7.26
CA LEU A 53 6.70 0.48 7.06
C LEU A 53 6.43 1.92 7.49
N ASN A 54 5.30 2.51 7.10
CA ASN A 54 4.96 3.88 7.47
C ASN A 54 4.76 4.01 8.99
N ASN A 55 4.10 3.03 9.63
CA ASN A 55 3.96 3.00 11.09
C ASN A 55 5.32 2.85 11.80
N TYR A 56 6.22 2.01 11.27
CA TYR A 56 7.57 1.85 11.79
C TYR A 56 8.38 3.16 11.68
N ASN A 57 8.39 3.78 10.50
CA ASN A 57 9.07 5.05 10.26
C ASN A 57 8.51 6.17 11.15
N GLN A 58 7.19 6.28 11.31
CA GLN A 58 6.63 7.27 12.24
C GLN A 58 7.06 7.02 13.69
N LYS A 59 7.20 5.76 14.12
CA LYS A 59 7.72 5.44 15.46
C LYS A 59 9.20 5.80 15.60
N GLN A 60 10.01 5.58 14.56
CA GLN A 60 11.44 5.97 14.52
C GLN A 60 11.59 7.49 14.57
N LEU A 61 10.88 8.23 13.71
CA LEU A 61 10.90 9.69 13.68
C LEU A 61 10.47 10.32 15.01
N LYS A 62 9.51 9.71 15.71
CA LYS A 62 9.11 10.16 17.06
C LYS A 62 10.14 9.89 18.15
N LYS A 63 10.99 8.87 17.97
CA LYS A 63 12.10 8.59 18.88
C LYS A 63 13.27 9.55 18.61
N GLU A 64 13.58 9.81 17.34
CA GLU A 64 14.62 10.77 16.95
C GLU A 64 14.28 12.20 17.33
N ASN A 65 13.04 12.66 17.13
CA ASN A 65 12.62 14.02 17.54
C ASN A 65 12.44 14.21 19.06
N LYS A 66 12.63 13.16 19.86
CA LYS A 66 12.56 13.23 21.33
C LYS A 66 13.94 13.30 22.01
N ASN A 67 15.02 13.12 21.25
CA ASN A 67 16.40 13.34 21.67
C ASN A 67 16.86 14.73 21.22
#